data_AF-B6V6Q0-F1
#
_entry.id   AF-B6V6Q0-F1
#
_cell.length_a   1.000
_cell.length_b   1.000
_cell.length_c   1.000
_cell.angle_alpha   90.00
_cell.angle_beta   90.00
_cell.angle_gamma   90.00
#
_symmetry.space_group_name_H-M   'P 1'
#
loop_
_entity.id
_entity.type
_entity.pdbx_description
1 polymer ?
#
loop_
_entity_poly.entity_id
_entity_poly.type
_entity_poly.pdbx_seq_one_letter_code
_entity_poly.pdbx_strand_id
1 'polypeptide(L)' 'NGSTKTDFIEEWVKIGQDAKSKVKKTHGHLPLDEQCAACEKESVNVSLANLLSYPFVREAVLAKKLALHGAHYNFVDG' A
#
# COMPACT_ATOMS: atom_id res chain seq x y z
N ASN A 1 22.85 16.36 1.55
CA ASN A 1 22.41 15.30 2.48
C ASN A 1 21.86 14.11 1.70
N GLY A 2 22.75 13.28 1.15
CA GLY A 2 22.39 12.07 0.42
C GLY A 2 22.21 10.91 1.40
N SER A 3 20.98 10.70 1.88
CA SER A 3 20.64 9.64 2.83
C SER A 3 20.07 8.38 2.16
N THR A 4 19.88 8.39 0.84
CA THR A 4 19.29 7.26 0.10
C THR A 4 20.35 6.57 -0.75
N LYS A 5 20.37 5.23 -0.78
CA LYS A 5 21.32 4.47 -1.62
C LYS A 5 20.93 4.49 -3.11
N THR A 6 19.73 4.96 -3.40
CA THR A 6 19.15 5.04 -4.74
C THR A 6 18.66 6.46 -5.01
N ASP A 7 18.75 6.90 -6.26
CA ASP A 7 18.33 8.26 -6.64
C ASP A 7 16.82 8.51 -6.51
N PHE A 8 15.99 7.48 -6.75
CA PHE A 8 14.52 7.63 -6.79
C PHE A 8 13.72 6.49 -6.15
N ILE A 9 14.30 5.28 -6.04
CA ILE A 9 13.56 4.10 -5.61
C ILE A 9 13.09 4.26 -4.17
N GLU A 10 14.00 4.63 -3.27
CA GLU A 10 13.68 4.85 -1.85
C GLU A 10 12.67 5.98 -1.64
N GLU A 11 12.69 7.03 -2.49
CA GLU A 11 11.72 8.11 -2.39
C GLU A 11 10.33 7.65 -2.84
N TRP A 12 10.26 6.92 -3.95
CA TRP A 12 9.00 6.41 -4.47
C TRP A 12 8.34 5.41 -3.51
N VAL A 13 9.11 4.47 -2.96
CA VAL A 13 8.56 3.43 -2.08
C VAL A 13 8.11 3.94 -0.70
N LYS A 14 8.47 5.18 -0.32
CA LYS A 14 8.00 5.80 0.94
C LYS A 14 6.48 5.93 1.01
N ILE A 15 5.78 5.97 -0.12
CA ILE A 15 4.31 5.99 -0.14
C ILE A 15 3.73 4.77 0.62
N GLY A 16 4.41 3.62 0.58
CA GLY A 16 4.02 2.41 1.31
C GLY A 16 4.53 2.33 2.76
N GLN A 17 5.16 3.38 3.29
CA GLN A 17 5.78 3.34 4.63
C GLN A 17 4.76 3.09 5.75
N ASP A 18 3.54 3.59 5.60
CA ASP A 18 2.46 3.35 6.55
C ASP A 18 2.03 1.87 6.55
N ALA A 19 1.97 1.25 5.36
CA ALA A 19 1.69 -0.19 5.23
C ALA A 19 2.77 -1.02 5.94
N LYS A 20 4.04 -0.73 5.68
CA LYS A 20 5.18 -1.39 6.35
C LYS A 20 5.11 -1.25 7.87
N SER A 21 4.81 -0.05 8.37
CA SER A 21 4.74 0.23 9.81
C SER A 21 3.60 -0.53 10.48
N LYS A 22 2.43 -0.56 9.83
CA LYS A 22 1.26 -1.31 10.31
C LYS A 22 1.51 -2.83 10.32
N VAL A 23 2.11 -3.38 9.27
CA VAL A 23 2.43 -4.81 9.21
C VAL A 23 3.47 -5.18 10.23
N LYS A 24 4.55 -4.41 10.41
CA LYS A 24 5.52 -4.66 11.48
C LYS A 24 4.88 -4.68 12.88
N LYS A 25 3.89 -3.82 13.13
CA LYS A 25 3.18 -3.78 14.41
C LYS A 25 2.29 -5.00 14.63
N THR A 26 1.64 -5.49 13.57
CA THR A 26 0.61 -6.55 13.66
C THR A 26 1.14 -7.96 13.40
N HIS A 27 2.14 -8.07 12.54
CA HIS A 27 2.73 -9.32 12.03
C HIS A 27 4.25 -9.39 12.27
N GLY A 28 4.83 -8.49 13.08
CA GLY A 28 6.28 -8.45 13.30
C GLY A 28 6.89 -9.71 13.92
N HIS A 29 6.07 -10.60 14.46
CA HIS A 29 6.46 -11.90 15.00
C HIS A 29 6.55 -13.01 13.93
N LEU A 30 6.02 -12.78 12.72
CA LEU A 30 6.02 -13.74 11.62
C LEU A 30 7.35 -13.70 10.84
N PRO A 31 7.66 -14.74 10.06
CA PRO A 31 8.77 -14.71 9.11
C PRO A 31 8.69 -13.53 8.14
N LEU A 32 9.83 -13.10 7.61
CA LEU A 32 9.90 -11.94 6.72
C LEU A 32 9.01 -12.10 5.48
N ASP A 33 8.95 -13.28 4.89
CA ASP A 33 8.16 -13.54 3.68
C ASP A 33 6.66 -13.35 3.93
N GLU A 34 6.16 -13.78 5.09
CA GLU A 34 4.77 -13.56 5.51
C GLU A 34 4.51 -12.07 5.80
N GLN A 35 5.48 -11.37 6.39
CA GLN A 35 5.40 -9.91 6.55
C GLN A 35 5.37 -9.20 5.18
N CYS A 36 6.15 -9.66 4.20
CA CYS A 36 6.14 -9.10 2.85
C CYS A 36 4.78 -9.31 2.18
N ALA A 37 4.24 -10.53 2.20
CA ALA A 37 2.92 -10.83 1.65
C ALA A 37 1.79 -10.01 2.32
N ALA A 38 1.86 -9.82 3.63
CA ALA A 38 0.94 -8.93 4.35
C ALA A 38 1.13 -7.46 3.94
N CYS A 39 2.38 -7.02 3.74
CA CYS A 39 2.72 -5.66 3.32
C CYS A 39 2.26 -5.36 1.89
N GLU A 40 2.30 -6.32 0.98
CA GLU A 40 1.76 -6.20 -0.37
C GLU A 40 0.27 -5.85 -0.33
N LYS A 41 -0.51 -6.63 0.42
CA LYS A 41 -1.96 -6.40 0.59
C LYS A 41 -2.25 -5.08 1.30
N GLU A 42 -1.49 -4.76 2.34
CA GLU A 42 -1.69 -3.49 3.05
C GLU A 42 -1.29 -2.27 2.21
N SER A 43 -0.31 -2.39 1.32
CA SER A 43 0.08 -1.30 0.40
C SER A 43 -1.03 -0.98 -0.60
N VAL A 44 -1.82 -1.98 -1.01
CA VAL A 44 -3.04 -1.77 -1.80
C VAL A 44 -4.05 -0.96 -0.98
N ASN A 45 -4.27 -1.30 0.29
CA ASN A 45 -5.19 -0.54 1.16
C ASN A 45 -4.76 0.91 1.35
N VAL A 46 -3.47 1.16 1.56
CA VAL A 46 -2.91 2.52 1.65
C VAL A 46 -3.14 3.28 0.35
N SER A 47 -2.93 2.64 -0.80
CA SER A 47 -3.19 3.26 -2.11
C SER A 47 -4.67 3.60 -2.30
N LEU A 48 -5.59 2.74 -1.87
CA LEU A 48 -7.03 3.03 -1.89
C LEU A 48 -7.41 4.21 -0.98
N ALA A 49 -6.81 4.29 0.22
CA ALA A 49 -7.00 5.42 1.11
C ALA A 49 -6.45 6.72 0.50
N ASN A 50 -5.28 6.65 -0.15
CA ASN A 50 -4.70 7.77 -0.89
C ASN A 50 -5.62 8.23 -2.03
N LEU A 51 -6.23 7.30 -2.78
CA LEU A 51 -7.23 7.64 -3.79
C LEU A 51 -8.43 8.40 -3.21
N LEU A 52 -8.87 8.06 -1.99
CA LEU A 52 -9.95 8.78 -1.31
C LEU A 52 -9.55 10.17 -0.78
N SER A 53 -8.26 10.51 -0.75
CA SER A 53 -7.80 11.86 -0.40
C SER A 53 -8.08 12.88 -1.51
N TYR A 54 -8.26 12.43 -2.75
CA TYR A 54 -8.60 13.27 -3.89
C TYR A 54 -10.10 13.65 -3.83
N PRO A 55 -10.46 14.95 -3.78
CA PRO A 55 -11.84 15.37 -3.60
C PRO A 55 -12.82 14.79 -4.64
N PHE A 56 -12.43 14.82 -5.92
CA PHE A 56 -13.25 14.31 -7.02
C PHE A 56 -13.48 12.79 -6.96
N VAL A 57 -12.49 12.02 -6.48
CA VAL A 57 -12.64 10.56 -6.29
C VAL A 57 -13.62 10.32 -5.15
N ARG A 58 -13.40 10.97 -4.01
CA ARG A 58 -14.25 10.82 -2.82
C ARG A 58 -15.71 11.16 -3.13
N GLU A 59 -15.95 12.28 -3.81
CA GLU A 59 -17.29 12.72 -4.21
C GLU A 59 -17.97 11.71 -5.14
N ALA A 60 -17.25 11.19 -6.14
CA ALA A 60 -17.77 10.19 -7.06
C ALA A 60 -18.11 8.85 -6.37
N VAL A 61 -17.28 8.44 -5.40
CA VAL A 61 -17.52 7.23 -4.58
C VAL A 61 -18.76 7.42 -3.69
N LEU A 62 -18.87 8.55 -2.99
CA LEU A 62 -20.04 8.87 -2.15
C LEU A 62 -21.33 8.97 -2.97
N ALA A 63 -21.24 9.50 -4.20
CA ALA A 63 -22.35 9.57 -5.14
C ALA A 63 -22.68 8.22 -5.81
N LYS A 64 -21.98 7.13 -5.46
CA LYS A 64 -22.10 5.80 -6.09
C LYS A 64 -21.90 5.81 -7.60
N LYS A 65 -21.15 6.78 -8.12
CA LYS A 65 -20.78 6.92 -9.54
C LYS A 65 -19.44 6.25 -9.86
N LEU A 66 -18.65 5.95 -8.82
CA LEU A 66 -17.35 5.31 -8.92
C LEU A 66 -17.23 4.26 -7.80
N ALA A 67 -16.63 3.11 -8.10
CA ALA A 67 -16.27 2.10 -7.12
C ALA A 67 -14.75 1.87 -7.15
N LEU A 68 -14.13 1.80 -5.97
CA LEU A 68 -12.71 1.50 -5.83
C LEU A 68 -12.54 0.04 -5.43
N HIS A 69 -11.61 -0.65 -6.10
CA HIS A 69 -11.30 -2.05 -5.82
C HIS A 69 -9.80 -2.21 -5.63
N GLY A 70 -9.41 -2.97 -4.61
CA GLY A 70 -8.04 -3.43 -4.42
C GLY A 70 -7.92 -4.88 -4.88
N ALA A 71 -6.83 -5.20 -5.56
CA ALA A 71 -6.53 -6.55 -6.00
C ALA A 71 -5.11 -6.93 -5.57
N HIS A 72 -4.93 -8.20 -5.20
CA HIS A 72 -3.64 -8.82 -4.95
C HIS A 72 -3.63 -10.11 -5.77
N TYR A 73 -2.60 -10.27 -6.60
CA TYR A 73 -2.45 -11.43 -7.47
C TYR A 73 -1.18 -12.16 -7.09
N ASN A 74 -1.30 -13.44 -6.74
CA ASN A 74 -0.16 -14.29 -6.46
C ASN A 74 0.22 -15.08 -7.71
N PHE A 75 1.27 -14.64 -8.41
CA PHE A 75 1.74 -15.31 -9.62
C PHE A 75 2.30 -16.72 -9.37
N VAL A 76 2.56 -17.11 -8.11
CA VAL A 76 2.98 -18.47 -7.75
C VAL A 76 1.81 -19.45 -7.84
N ASP A 77 0.62 -19.01 -7.42
CA ASP A 77 -0.57 -19.86 -7.32
C ASP A 77 -1.54 -19.71 -8.51
N GLY A 78 -1.43 -18.63 -9.28
CA GLY A 78 -2.33 -18.29 -10.41
C GLY A 78 -3.63 -17.64 -9.97
#